data_AF-A0A8S9U7A7-F1
#
_entry.id   AF-A0A8S9U7A7-F1
#
_cell.length_a   1.000
_cell.length_b   1.000
_cell.length_c   1.000
_cell.angle_alpha   90.00
_cell.angle_beta   90.00
_cell.angle_gamma   90.00
#
_symmetry.space_group_name_H-M   'P 1'
#
loop_
_entity.id
_entity.type
_entity.pdbx_description
1 polymer ?
#
loop_
_entity_poly.entity_id
_entity_poly.type
_entity_poly.pdbx_seq_one_letter_code
_entity_poly.pdbx_strand_id
1 'polypeptide(L)'
;MLNPSTFASACQEMWTMAKQHKQADDAQVYNVGKNVKNTLAIWHRVSKHHASGKTASIRPLLVVRRFAADDKMVIVWRVLAQGEGIFQGIRADETGWCRLRPSTNAAEPGTWIELYARRTILHYKDRQLDAETARRFNDVLQSDPG
;
A
#
# COMPACT_ATOMS: atom_id res chain seq x y z
N MET A 1 0.82 -3.40 17.64
CA MET A 1 0.10 -2.30 18.33
C MET A 1 -1.31 -2.76 18.66
N LEU A 2 -1.86 -2.35 19.80
CA LEU A 2 -3.26 -2.58 20.14
C LEU A 2 -4.10 -1.43 19.58
N ASN A 3 -5.08 -1.74 18.73
CA ASN A 3 -6.08 -0.81 18.23
C ASN A 3 -7.36 -0.96 19.07
N PRO A 4 -7.99 0.12 19.55
CA PRO A 4 -9.17 0.05 20.42
C PRO A 4 -10.44 -0.49 19.72
N SER A 5 -10.47 -0.58 18.39
CA SER A 5 -11.59 -1.11 17.61
C SER A 5 -11.79 -2.62 17.83
N THR A 6 -13.04 -3.06 17.68
CA THR A 6 -13.38 -4.49 17.67
C THR A 6 -12.69 -5.20 16.51
N PHE A 7 -12.47 -6.51 16.65
CA PHE A 7 -11.82 -7.30 15.61
C PHE A 7 -12.55 -7.21 14.26
N ALA A 8 -13.89 -7.26 14.27
CA ALA A 8 -14.68 -7.13 13.06
C ALA A 8 -14.53 -5.74 12.41
N SER A 9 -14.57 -4.65 13.21
CA SER A 9 -14.41 -3.29 12.70
C SER A 9 -13.02 -3.09 12.11
N ALA A 10 -11.97 -3.47 12.85
CA ALA A 10 -10.59 -3.35 12.40
C ALA A 10 -10.34 -4.16 11.11
N CYS A 11 -10.91 -5.36 10.99
CA CYS A 11 -10.82 -6.15 9.76
C CYS A 11 -11.50 -5.46 8.57
N GLN A 12 -12.68 -4.91 8.79
CA GLN A 12 -13.43 -4.20 7.76
C GLN A 12 -12.73 -2.90 7.33
N GLU A 13 -12.20 -2.14 8.28
CA GLU A 13 -11.43 -0.93 8.05
C GLU A 13 -10.18 -1.23 7.21
N MET A 14 -9.35 -2.19 7.63
CA MET A 14 -8.14 -2.58 6.90
C MET A 14 -8.43 -3.04 5.47
N TRP A 15 -9.51 -3.81 5.26
CA TRP A 15 -9.92 -4.19 3.92
C TRP A 15 -10.48 -3.02 3.11
N THR A 16 -11.10 -2.06 3.78
CA THR A 16 -11.62 -0.84 3.14
C THR A 16 -10.50 0.08 2.69
N MET A 17 -9.46 0.26 3.51
CA MET A 17 -8.25 1.00 3.12
C MET A 17 -7.63 0.44 1.84
N ALA A 18 -7.46 -0.89 1.76
CA ALA A 18 -6.96 -1.53 0.55
C ALA A 18 -7.82 -1.23 -0.70
N LYS A 19 -9.15 -1.12 -0.54
CA LYS A 19 -10.08 -0.80 -1.62
C LYS A 19 -10.11 0.69 -1.99
N GLN A 20 -9.66 1.61 -1.13
CA GLN A 20 -9.64 3.04 -1.44
C GLN A 20 -8.75 3.37 -2.64
N HIS A 21 -7.69 2.58 -2.88
CA HIS A 21 -6.86 2.69 -4.08
C HIS A 21 -7.64 2.56 -5.40
N LYS A 22 -8.88 2.03 -5.39
CA LYS A 22 -9.76 2.02 -6.58
C LYS A 22 -10.23 3.41 -7.00
N GLN A 23 -10.17 4.40 -6.10
CA GLN A 23 -10.61 5.76 -6.35
C GLN A 23 -9.47 6.68 -6.79
N ALA A 24 -8.23 6.17 -6.83
CA ALA A 24 -7.08 6.93 -7.28
C ALA A 24 -7.16 7.28 -8.77
N ASP A 25 -6.39 8.30 -9.16
CA ASP A 25 -6.20 8.69 -10.55
C ASP A 25 -5.77 7.50 -11.42
N ASP A 26 -6.33 7.41 -12.63
CA ASP A 26 -6.05 6.34 -13.60
C ASP A 26 -6.17 4.92 -13.03
N ALA A 27 -7.03 4.70 -12.04
CA ALA A 27 -7.21 3.39 -11.44
C ALA A 27 -7.76 2.37 -12.45
N GLN A 28 -7.05 1.25 -12.59
CA GLN A 28 -7.43 0.09 -13.38
C GLN A 28 -7.41 -1.15 -12.49
N VAL A 29 -8.59 -1.73 -12.28
CA VAL A 29 -8.75 -2.94 -11.45
C VAL A 29 -8.65 -4.17 -12.34
N TYR A 30 -7.75 -5.10 -12.01
CA TYR A 30 -7.57 -6.34 -12.74
C TYR A 30 -8.42 -7.47 -12.13
N ASN A 31 -8.97 -8.31 -13.00
CA ASN A 31 -9.66 -9.52 -12.58
C ASN A 31 -8.63 -10.60 -12.19
N VAL A 32 -8.55 -10.90 -10.91
CA VAL A 32 -7.64 -11.89 -10.31
C VAL A 32 -8.22 -13.31 -10.29
N GLY A 33 -9.18 -13.61 -11.16
CA GLY A 33 -9.75 -14.94 -11.37
C GLY A 33 -10.67 -15.38 -10.23
N LYS A 34 -10.52 -16.62 -9.73
CA LYS A 34 -11.49 -17.25 -8.81
C LYS A 34 -11.59 -16.63 -7.41
N ASN A 35 -10.75 -15.65 -7.05
CA ASN A 35 -10.69 -15.10 -5.69
C ASN A 35 -10.85 -13.57 -5.61
N VAL A 36 -11.63 -12.97 -6.50
CA VAL A 36 -11.89 -11.50 -6.54
C VAL A 36 -12.46 -10.90 -5.25
N LYS A 37 -13.08 -11.72 -4.38
CA LYS A 37 -13.61 -11.23 -3.09
C LYS A 37 -12.51 -10.97 -2.04
N ASN A 38 -11.37 -11.65 -2.15
CA ASN A 38 -10.29 -11.58 -1.17
C ASN A 38 -8.96 -11.12 -1.77
N THR A 39 -8.88 -10.97 -3.08
CA THR A 39 -7.71 -10.46 -3.78
C THR A 39 -8.11 -9.25 -4.60
N LEU A 40 -7.27 -8.24 -4.59
CA LEU A 40 -7.42 -7.00 -5.32
C LEU A 40 -6.10 -6.67 -6.00
N ALA A 41 -6.16 -6.42 -7.31
CA ALA A 41 -5.01 -5.96 -8.08
C ALA A 41 -5.41 -4.66 -8.78
N ILE A 42 -4.67 -3.59 -8.54
CA ILE A 42 -4.97 -2.24 -9.02
C ILE A 42 -3.70 -1.61 -9.56
N TRP A 43 -3.72 -1.18 -10.81
CA TRP A 43 -2.84 -0.11 -11.27
C TRP A 43 -3.49 1.22 -10.97
N HIS A 44 -2.71 2.18 -10.51
CA HIS A 44 -3.18 3.55 -10.34
C HIS A 44 -2.01 4.52 -10.53
N ARG A 45 -2.30 5.82 -10.54
CA ARG A 45 -1.31 6.88 -10.48
C ARG A 45 -1.43 7.62 -9.15
N VAL A 46 -0.28 7.91 -8.56
CA VAL A 46 -0.18 8.85 -7.43
C VAL A 46 0.64 10.03 -7.89
N SER A 47 0.10 11.24 -7.75
CA SER A 47 0.72 12.47 -8.21
C SER A 47 0.80 13.47 -7.08
N LYS A 48 1.90 14.22 -7.02
CA LYS A 48 2.03 15.37 -6.11
C LYS A 48 2.42 16.60 -6.93
N HIS A 49 1.57 17.62 -6.86
CA HIS A 49 1.85 18.90 -7.50
C HIS A 49 2.88 19.67 -6.69
N HIS A 50 3.97 20.08 -7.34
CA HIS A 50 4.97 20.93 -6.72
C HIS A 50 4.64 22.41 -6.99
N ALA A 51 5.00 23.29 -6.05
CA ALA A 51 4.80 24.74 -6.17
C ALA A 51 5.44 25.36 -7.43
N SER A 52 6.44 24.68 -8.02
CA SER A 52 7.08 25.08 -9.28
C SER A 52 6.30 24.68 -10.55
N GLY A 53 5.06 24.19 -10.43
CA GLY A 53 4.23 23.73 -11.56
C GLY A 53 4.65 22.39 -12.19
N LYS A 54 5.67 21.72 -11.62
CA LYS A 54 6.08 20.37 -12.06
C LYS A 54 5.31 19.33 -11.26
N THR A 55 4.64 18.40 -11.94
CA THR A 55 3.99 17.26 -11.31
C THR A 55 4.97 16.10 -11.21
N ALA A 56 5.15 15.56 -10.01
CA ALA A 56 5.88 14.32 -9.81
C ALA A 56 4.85 13.20 -9.67
N SER A 57 4.94 12.16 -10.50
CA SER A 57 3.99 11.05 -10.49
C SER A 57 4.67 9.68 -10.47
N ILE A 58 3.97 8.72 -9.89
CA ILE A 58 4.39 7.33 -9.75
C ILE A 58 3.19 6.46 -10.15
N ARG A 59 3.46 5.37 -10.86
CA ARG A 59 2.46 4.34 -11.20
C ARG A 59 2.70 3.06 -10.39
N PRO A 60 2.04 2.90 -9.25
CA PRO A 60 2.00 1.64 -8.52
C PRO A 60 1.00 0.62 -9.09
N LEU A 61 1.47 -0.62 -9.24
CA LEU A 61 0.67 -1.84 -9.22
C LEU A 61 0.58 -2.33 -7.78
N LEU A 62 -0.57 -2.16 -7.14
CA LEU A 62 -0.88 -2.77 -5.85
C LEU A 62 -1.56 -4.13 -6.08
N VAL A 63 -1.01 -5.19 -5.51
CA VAL A 63 -1.68 -6.48 -5.38
C VAL A 63 -1.82 -6.79 -3.89
N VAL A 64 -3.04 -6.92 -3.41
CA VAL A 64 -3.35 -7.19 -2.01
C VAL A 64 -4.27 -8.38 -1.90
N ARG A 65 -4.03 -9.23 -0.91
CA ARG A 65 -4.85 -10.40 -0.61
C ARG A 65 -5.10 -10.53 0.87
N ARG A 66 -6.34 -10.83 1.26
CA ARG A 66 -6.71 -11.17 2.63
C ARG A 66 -6.99 -12.65 2.81
N PHE A 67 -6.71 -13.14 4.01
CA PHE A 67 -7.04 -14.46 4.52
C PHE A 67 -7.75 -14.25 5.85
N ALA A 68 -9.05 -14.52 5.89
CA ALA A 68 -9.87 -14.29 7.08
C ALA A 68 -10.31 -15.64 7.69
N ALA A 69 -10.28 -15.69 9.01
CA ALA A 69 -10.88 -16.71 9.86
C ALA A 69 -11.58 -15.99 11.04
N ASP A 70 -12.24 -16.75 11.91
CA ASP A 70 -13.10 -16.19 12.96
C ASP A 70 -12.36 -15.31 13.98
N ASP A 71 -11.10 -15.63 14.26
CA ASP A 71 -10.26 -14.98 15.28
C ASP A 71 -9.00 -14.32 14.71
N LYS A 72 -8.83 -14.31 13.39
CA LYS A 72 -7.65 -13.72 12.76
C LYS A 72 -7.90 -13.31 11.32
N MET A 73 -7.23 -12.24 10.92
CA MET A 73 -7.12 -11.88 9.50
C MET A 73 -5.66 -11.59 9.18
N VAL A 74 -5.18 -12.14 8.08
CA VAL A 74 -3.87 -11.78 7.51
C VAL A 74 -4.10 -11.10 6.18
N ILE A 75 -3.51 -9.92 6.00
CA ILE A 75 -3.43 -9.26 4.70
C ILE A 75 -1.98 -9.33 4.26
N VAL A 76 -1.75 -9.71 3.01
CA VAL A 76 -0.44 -9.65 2.35
C VAL A 76 -0.56 -8.75 1.14
N TRP A 77 0.51 -8.01 0.84
CA TRP A 77 0.53 -7.18 -0.36
C TRP A 77 1.90 -7.15 -1.03
N ARG A 78 1.86 -6.75 -2.29
CA ARG A 78 3.01 -6.36 -3.10
C ARG A 78 2.69 -5.07 -3.83
N VAL A 79 3.62 -4.13 -3.85
CA VAL A 79 3.56 -2.94 -4.70
C VAL A 79 4.76 -2.92 -5.63
N LEU A 80 4.50 -2.86 -6.93
CA LEU A 80 5.52 -2.56 -7.93
C LEU A 80 5.25 -1.16 -8.46
N ALA A 81 6.15 -0.22 -8.22
CA ALA A 81 5.96 1.18 -8.56
C ALA A 81 6.99 1.65 -9.56
N GLN A 82 6.54 2.37 -10.59
CA GLN A 82 7.41 3.00 -11.58
C GLN A 82 7.27 4.51 -11.54
N GLY A 83 8.40 5.21 -11.44
CA GLY A 83 8.46 6.66 -11.49
C GLY A 83 8.26 7.21 -12.90
N GLU A 84 7.59 8.35 -12.99
CA GLU A 84 7.38 9.11 -14.23
C GLU A 84 8.04 10.50 -14.13
N GLY A 85 8.22 11.16 -15.28
CA GLY A 85 8.79 12.51 -15.34
C GLY A 85 10.15 12.59 -14.65
N ILE A 86 10.23 13.38 -13.56
CA ILE A 86 11.47 13.54 -12.78
C ILE A 86 11.95 12.23 -12.12
N PHE A 87 11.07 11.25 -11.93
CA PHE A 87 11.39 9.94 -11.36
C PHE A 87 11.65 8.87 -12.42
N GLN A 88 11.72 9.24 -13.70
CA GLN A 88 11.91 8.28 -14.78
C GLN A 88 13.23 7.50 -14.61
N GLY A 89 13.10 6.18 -14.53
CA GLY A 89 14.21 5.24 -14.30
C GLY A 89 14.31 4.74 -12.86
N ILE A 90 13.50 5.28 -11.95
CA ILE A 90 13.34 4.82 -10.57
C ILE A 90 12.17 3.84 -10.52
N ARG A 91 12.39 2.71 -9.84
CA ARG A 91 11.36 1.73 -9.50
C ARG A 91 11.38 1.46 -8.01
N ALA A 92 10.26 1.04 -7.45
CA ALA A 92 10.22 0.45 -6.12
C ALA A 92 9.50 -0.89 -6.13
N ASP A 93 10.00 -1.80 -5.31
CA ASP A 93 9.36 -3.06 -4.97
C ASP A 93 9.10 -3.05 -3.47
N GLU A 94 7.83 -3.15 -3.11
CA GLU A 94 7.39 -3.30 -1.73
C GLU A 94 6.68 -4.63 -1.55
N THR A 95 6.97 -5.28 -0.44
CA THR A 95 6.20 -6.42 0.05
C THR A 95 5.91 -6.22 1.52
N GLY A 96 4.73 -6.63 1.95
CA GLY A 96 4.38 -6.58 3.36
C GLY A 96 3.22 -7.48 3.72
N TRP A 97 3.00 -7.56 5.02
CA TRP A 97 1.87 -8.24 5.61
C TRP A 97 1.41 -7.52 6.87
N CYS A 98 0.14 -7.70 7.20
CA CYS A 98 -0.38 -7.38 8.51
C CYS A 98 -1.22 -8.54 9.04
N ARG A 99 -1.18 -8.73 10.36
CA ARG A 99 -1.98 -9.72 11.07
C ARG A 99 -2.85 -8.99 12.09
N LEU A 100 -4.14 -9.25 12.04
CA LEU A 100 -5.13 -8.80 13.00
C LEU A 100 -5.61 -9.98 13.82
N ARG A 101 -5.74 -9.79 15.13
CA ARG A 101 -6.36 -10.75 16.06
C ARG A 101 -7.03 -10.01 17.21
N PRO A 102 -8.17 -10.48 17.75
CA PRO A 102 -8.77 -9.87 18.92
C PRO A 102 -7.82 -9.94 20.13
N SER A 103 -7.93 -8.98 21.03
CA SER A 103 -7.33 -9.08 22.35
C SER A 103 -8.03 -10.17 23.14
N THR A 104 -7.25 -11.04 23.77
CA THR A 104 -7.76 -12.06 24.71
C THR A 104 -7.82 -11.52 26.14
N ASN A 105 -7.29 -10.32 26.38
CA ASN A 105 -7.31 -9.67 27.69
C ASN A 105 -8.56 -8.79 27.82
N ALA A 106 -9.46 -9.16 28.72
CA ALA A 106 -10.69 -8.40 28.96
C ALA A 106 -10.43 -6.98 29.54
N ALA A 107 -9.30 -6.78 30.23
CA ALA A 107 -8.91 -5.46 30.74
C ALA A 107 -8.35 -4.55 29.64
N GLU A 108 -7.96 -5.12 28.50
CA GLU A 108 -7.42 -4.40 27.34
C GLU A 108 -8.16 -4.85 26.06
N PRO A 109 -9.46 -4.51 25.94
CA PRO A 109 -10.24 -4.88 24.77
C PRO A 109 -9.71 -4.18 23.53
N GLY A 110 -9.83 -4.84 22.38
CA GLY A 110 -9.43 -4.28 21.10
C GLY A 110 -8.89 -5.34 20.15
N THR A 111 -8.12 -4.88 19.17
CA THR A 111 -7.52 -5.71 18.12
C THR A 111 -6.02 -5.49 18.07
N TRP A 112 -5.26 -6.56 18.23
CA TRP A 112 -3.84 -6.53 17.97
C TRP A 112 -3.58 -6.48 16.48
N ILE A 113 -2.78 -5.50 16.07
CA ILE A 113 -2.28 -5.34 14.71
C ILE A 113 -0.76 -5.50 14.74
N GLU A 114 -0.28 -6.51 14.02
CA GLU A 114 1.14 -6.70 13.71
C GLU A 114 1.34 -6.36 12.24
N LEU A 115 2.40 -5.62 11.93
CA LEU A 115 2.66 -5.08 10.60
C LEU A 115 4.14 -5.27 10.27
N TYR A 116 4.41 -5.75 9.07
CA TYR A 116 5.73 -5.71 8.48
C TYR A 116 5.63 -5.28 7.03
N ALA A 117 6.47 -4.33 6.64
CA ALA A 117 6.60 -3.89 5.26
C ALA A 117 8.07 -3.66 4.95
N ARG A 118 8.51 -4.06 3.77
CA ARG A 118 9.84 -3.78 3.25
C ARG A 118 9.69 -3.20 1.85
N ARG A 119 10.32 -2.04 1.64
CA ARG A 119 10.42 -1.39 0.33
C ARG A 119 11.89 -1.30 -0.09
N THR A 120 12.15 -1.60 -1.35
CA THR A 120 13.46 -1.44 -1.98
C THR A 120 13.33 -0.50 -3.18
N ILE A 121 14.16 0.54 -3.23
CA ILE A 121 14.24 1.44 -4.38
C ILE A 121 15.33 0.94 -5.32
N LEU A 122 14.99 0.83 -6.61
CA LEU A 122 15.86 0.36 -7.68
C LEU A 122 16.03 1.49 -8.69
N HIS A 123 17.27 1.80 -9.07
CA HIS A 123 17.60 2.81 -10.07
C HIS A 123 18.41 2.17 -11.19
N TYR A 124 17.94 2.28 -12.43
CA TYR A 124 18.49 1.55 -13.59
C TYR A 124 19.33 2.44 -14.53
N LYS A 125 19.91 3.53 -14.02
CA LYS A 125 20.85 4.37 -14.77
C LYS A 125 22.24 4.25 -14.15
N ASP A 126 23.28 4.36 -14.98
CA ASP A 126 24.69 4.29 -14.55
C ASP A 126 25.10 5.39 -13.56
N ARG A 127 24.24 6.40 -13.35
CA ARG A 127 24.44 7.45 -12.36
C ARG A 127 23.81 7.06 -11.02
N GLN A 128 24.51 7.37 -9.94
CA GLN A 128 23.93 7.26 -8.60
C GLN A 128 22.65 8.08 -8.50
N LEU A 129 21.62 7.48 -7.92
CA LEU A 129 20.40 8.19 -7.55
C LEU A 129 20.72 9.09 -6.37
N ASP A 130 20.46 10.40 -6.50
CA ASP A 130 20.67 11.32 -5.39
C ASP A 130 19.65 11.07 -4.27
N ALA A 131 20.08 11.28 -3.02
CA ALA A 131 19.28 10.97 -1.84
C ALA A 131 17.99 11.80 -1.73
N GLU A 132 17.99 13.01 -2.29
CA GLU A 132 16.82 13.90 -2.27
C GLU A 132 15.73 13.39 -3.20
N THR A 133 16.08 13.01 -4.43
CA THR A 133 15.14 12.40 -5.39
C THR A 133 14.61 11.07 -4.87
N ALA A 134 15.45 10.24 -4.23
CA ALA A 134 14.99 9.00 -3.59
C ALA A 134 13.99 9.25 -2.46
N ARG A 135 14.24 10.26 -1.62
CA ARG A 135 13.31 10.66 -0.55
C ARG A 135 11.99 11.17 -1.13
N ARG A 136 12.05 12.09 -2.09
CA ARG A 136 10.86 12.64 -2.76
C ARG A 136 10.03 11.54 -3.44
N PHE A 137 10.68 10.58 -4.09
CA PHE A 137 10.00 9.42 -4.67
C PHE A 137 9.24 8.63 -3.59
N ASN A 138 9.90 8.37 -2.46
CA ASN A 138 9.29 7.65 -1.34
C ASN A 138 8.09 8.42 -0.76
N ASP A 139 8.20 9.73 -0.60
CA ASP A 139 7.14 10.59 -0.08
C ASP A 139 5.90 10.60 -0.98
N VAL A 140 6.10 10.64 -2.30
CA VAL A 140 4.98 10.55 -3.26
C VAL A 140 4.34 9.15 -3.19
N LEU A 141 5.13 8.09 -3.07
CA LEU A 141 4.59 6.72 -3.00
C LEU A 141 3.88 6.40 -1.66
N GLN A 142 4.19 7.13 -0.59
CA GLN A 142 3.48 7.03 0.70
C GLN A 142 2.27 7.96 0.80
N SER A 143 2.08 8.87 -0.15
CA SER A 143 0.92 9.76 -0.15
C SER A 143 -0.33 8.93 -0.35
N ASP A 144 -1.39 9.23 0.42
CA ASP A 144 -2.67 8.55 0.25
C ASP A 144 -3.18 8.75 -1.18
N PRO A 145 -3.82 7.72 -1.77
CA PRO A 145 -4.68 7.95 -2.92
C PRO A 145 -5.78 8.91 -2.45
N GLY A 146 -5.71 10.16 -2.92
CA GLY A 146 -6.51 11.29 -2.43
C GLY A 146 -8.02 11.05 -2.39
#